data_AF-A0AAW3YPT3-F1
#
_entry.id   AF-A0AAW3YPT3-F1
#
_cell.length_a   1.000
_cell.length_b   1.000
_cell.length_c   1.000
_cell.angle_alpha   90.00
_cell.angle_beta   90.00
_cell.angle_gamma   90.00
#
_symmetry.space_group_name_H-M   'P 1'
#
loop_
_entity.id
_entity.type
_entity.pdbx_description
1 polymer ?
#
loop_
_entity_poly.entity_id
_entity_poly.type
_entity_poly.pdbx_seq_one_letter_code
_entity_poly.pdbx_strand_id
1 'polypeptide(L)'
;MGLDIHVTTVNQDIIHIVMSELLHADIFSSSASWRQSKTLKKISDYYKTDCLLKSNEAISFCHELSEMKNKITDRKDELNNILNKLKDK
;
A
#
# COMPACT_ATOMS: atom_id res chain seq x y z
N MET A 1 -12.62 4.76 -10.53
CA MET A 1 -11.70 5.88 -10.80
C MET A 1 -10.52 5.73 -9.85
N GLY A 2 -9.30 5.70 -10.39
CA GLY A 2 -8.10 5.20 -9.72
C GLY A 2 -7.74 6.00 -8.47
N LEU A 3 -7.45 5.28 -7.38
CA LEU A 3 -6.85 5.88 -6.20
C LEU A 3 -5.33 5.78 -6.38
N ASP A 4 -4.66 6.93 -6.35
CA ASP A 4 -3.23 7.06 -6.61
C ASP A 4 -2.47 7.24 -5.30
N ILE A 5 -1.52 6.34 -5.02
CA ILE A 5 -0.57 6.47 -3.93
C ILE A 5 0.74 7.00 -4.52
N HIS A 6 1.17 8.18 -4.06
CA HIS A 6 2.48 8.73 -4.40
C HIS A 6 3.48 8.38 -3.29
N VAL A 7 4.55 7.67 -3.65
CA VAL A 7 5.65 7.35 -2.74
C VAL A 7 6.88 8.11 -3.20
N THR A 8 7.26 9.15 -2.45
CA THR A 8 8.50 9.89 -2.69
C THR A 8 9.64 9.21 -1.93
N THR A 9 10.63 8.69 -2.65
CA THR A 9 11.82 8.06 -2.09
C THR A 9 12.80 9.10 -1.56
N VAL A 10 13.81 8.66 -0.81
CA VAL A 10 14.89 9.51 -0.29
C VAL A 10 15.69 10.18 -1.41
N ASN A 11 15.71 9.59 -2.60
CA ASN A 11 16.35 10.11 -3.81
C ASN A 11 15.46 11.10 -4.57
N GLN A 12 14.35 11.55 -3.97
CA GLN A 12 13.31 12.39 -4.59
C GLN A 12 12.60 11.73 -5.79
N ASP A 13 12.82 10.45 -6.05
CA ASP A 13 12.04 9.73 -7.03
C ASP A 13 10.62 9.52 -6.54
N ILE A 14 9.64 9.87 -7.36
CA ILE A 14 8.22 9.66 -7.07
C ILE A 14 7.78 8.38 -7.75
N ILE A 15 7.34 7.40 -6.96
CA ILE A 15 6.74 6.16 -7.44
C ILE A 15 5.22 6.35 -7.40
N HIS A 16 4.61 6.34 -8.58
CA HIS A 16 3.16 6.39 -8.73
C HIS A 16 2.60 4.96 -8.69
N ILE A 17 1.80 4.69 -7.67
CA ILE A 17 1.10 3.44 -7.48
C ILE A 17 -0.37 3.69 -7.77
N VAL A 18 -0.83 3.18 -8.91
CA VAL A 18 -2.25 3.17 -9.26
C VAL A 18 -2.86 1.89 -8.71
N MET A 19 -3.87 2.02 -7.86
CA MET A 19 -4.60 0.89 -7.28
C MET A 19 -6.03 0.85 -7.82
N SER A 20 -6.49 -0.32 -8.24
CA SER A 20 -7.89 -0.52 -8.60
C SER A 20 -8.79 -0.38 -7.37
N GLU A 21 -10.00 0.13 -7.55
CA GLU A 21 -11.01 0.23 -6.48
C GLU A 21 -11.30 -1.12 -5.84
N LEU A 22 -11.20 -2.20 -6.60
CA LEU A 22 -11.42 -3.56 -6.14
C LEU A 22 -10.25 -4.04 -5.27
N LEU A 23 -9.00 -3.78 -5.66
CA LEU A 23 -7.86 -4.08 -4.81
C LEU A 23 -7.87 -3.26 -3.52
N HIS A 24 -8.28 -1.98 -3.60
CA HIS A 24 -8.50 -1.16 -2.42
C HIS A 24 -9.58 -1.76 -1.51
N ALA A 25 -10.73 -2.15 -2.08
CA ALA A 25 -11.79 -2.79 -1.33
C ALA A 25 -11.31 -4.10 -0.68
N ASP A 26 -10.44 -4.88 -1.33
CA ASP A 26 -9.88 -6.10 -0.77
C ASP A 26 -8.90 -5.82 0.38
N ILE A 27 -7.98 -4.86 0.22
CA ILE A 27 -6.99 -4.48 1.25
C ILE A 27 -7.69 -3.86 2.47
N PHE A 28 -8.67 -2.99 2.24
CA PHE A 28 -9.39 -2.26 3.28
C PHE A 28 -10.75 -2.89 3.63
N SER A 29 -10.99 -4.13 3.19
CA SER A 29 -12.21 -4.87 3.54
C SER A 29 -12.30 -5.10 5.05
N SER A 30 -13.51 -5.29 5.56
CA SER A 30 -13.74 -5.61 6.96
C SER A 30 -13.16 -6.97 7.38
N SER A 31 -12.95 -7.88 6.41
CA SER A 31 -12.32 -9.20 6.58
C SER A 31 -10.79 -9.14 6.56
N ALA A 32 -10.19 -8.13 5.92
CA ALA A 32 -8.75 -7.94 5.93
C ALA A 32 -8.27 -7.34 7.27
N SER A 33 -7.16 -7.85 7.79
CA SER A 33 -6.62 -7.47 9.10
C SER A 33 -5.92 -6.11 9.13
N TRP A 34 -6.12 -5.24 8.13
CA TRP A 34 -5.41 -3.97 7.95
C TRP A 34 -5.58 -3.02 9.14
N ARG A 35 -6.67 -3.18 9.91
CA ARG A 35 -6.92 -2.38 11.13
C ARG A 35 -5.90 -2.64 12.25
N GLN A 36 -5.22 -3.78 12.21
CA GLN A 36 -4.14 -4.13 13.14
C GLN A 36 -2.77 -3.62 12.66
N SER A 37 -2.66 -3.35 11.37
CA SER A 37 -1.47 -2.82 10.70
C SER A 37 -1.35 -1.32 10.97
N LYS A 38 -0.26 -0.89 11.61
CA LYS A 38 -0.10 0.51 12.03
C LYS A 38 0.02 1.44 10.82
N THR A 39 0.72 1.02 9.78
CA THR A 39 0.97 1.87 8.61
C THR A 39 -0.16 1.84 7.58
N LEU A 40 -0.78 0.68 7.34
CA LEU A 40 -2.01 0.62 6.52
C LEU A 40 -3.17 1.39 7.17
N LYS A 41 -3.31 1.31 8.50
CA LYS A 41 -4.31 2.13 9.21
C LYS A 41 -4.04 3.62 9.03
N LYS A 42 -2.77 4.07 9.14
CA LYS A 42 -2.40 5.45 8.82
C LYS A 42 -2.85 5.80 7.40
N ILE A 43 -2.54 4.99 6.40
CA ILE A 43 -2.92 5.30 5.01
C ILE A 43 -4.44 5.39 4.83
N SER A 44 -5.21 4.48 5.43
CA SER A 44 -6.68 4.54 5.41
C SER A 44 -7.23 5.79 6.11
N ASP A 45 -6.69 6.14 7.29
CA ASP A 45 -7.16 7.28 8.09
C ASP A 45 -6.72 8.62 7.46
N TYR A 46 -5.55 8.65 6.81
CA TYR A 46 -4.96 9.82 6.17
C TYR A 46 -5.25 9.92 4.67
N TYR A 47 -6.16 9.13 4.09
CA TYR A 47 -6.52 9.19 2.65
C TYR A 47 -7.02 10.58 2.16
N LYS A 48 -7.10 11.57 3.06
CA LYS A 48 -7.42 12.98 2.78
C LYS A 48 -6.19 13.92 2.81
N THR A 49 -4.98 13.43 3.09
CA THR A 49 -3.75 14.22 3.29
C THR A 49 -2.50 13.42 2.96
N ASP A 50 -1.44 14.06 2.47
CA ASP A 50 -0.16 13.42 2.19
C ASP A 50 0.39 12.64 3.40
N CYS A 51 0.60 11.32 3.24
CA CYS A 51 1.13 10.46 4.29
C CYS A 51 2.65 10.33 4.15
N LEU A 52 3.40 10.97 5.05
CA LEU A 52 4.86 10.83 5.12
C LEU A 52 5.23 9.60 5.94
N LEU A 53 5.73 8.55 5.29
CA LEU A 53 6.31 7.38 5.95
C LEU A 53 7.84 7.49 5.96
N LYS A 54 8.47 7.51 7.14
CA LYS A 54 9.93 7.60 7.27
C LYS A 54 10.56 6.22 7.36
N SER A 55 11.55 5.91 6.52
CA SER A 55 12.39 4.69 6.47
C SER A 55 11.78 3.42 7.08
N ASN A 56 11.84 3.25 8.42
CA ASN A 56 11.26 2.09 9.11
C ASN A 56 9.75 1.94 8.87
N GLU A 57 8.99 3.03 8.82
CA GLU A 57 7.55 3.00 8.53
C GLU A 57 7.28 2.62 7.07
N ALA A 58 8.15 3.00 6.13
CA ALA A 58 8.04 2.58 4.73
C ALA A 58 8.33 1.08 4.57
N ILE A 59 9.34 0.56 5.29
CA ILE A 59 9.63 -0.88 5.35
C ILE A 59 8.45 -1.63 5.97
N SER A 60 7.89 -1.13 7.07
CA SER A 60 6.69 -1.70 7.69
C SER A 60 5.49 -1.68 6.74
N PHE A 61 5.31 -0.62 5.97
CA PHE A 61 4.24 -0.55 4.97
C PHE A 61 4.39 -1.60 3.87
N CYS A 62 5.59 -1.77 3.31
CA CYS A 62 5.87 -2.82 2.32
C CYS A 62 5.68 -4.24 2.90
N HIS A 63 6.03 -4.43 4.17
CA HIS A 63 5.82 -5.68 4.88
C HIS A 63 4.33 -5.97 5.10
N GLU A 64 3.58 -5.00 5.62
CA GLU A 64 2.13 -5.10 5.84
C GLU A 64 1.39 -5.35 4.51
N LEU A 65 1.76 -4.66 3.42
CA LEU A 65 1.25 -4.95 2.07
C LEU A 65 1.60 -6.37 1.60
N SER A 66 2.82 -6.84 1.87
CA SER A 66 3.23 -8.21 1.53
C SER A 66 2.47 -9.26 2.34
N GLU A 67 2.11 -8.97 3.58
CA GLU A 67 1.24 -9.86 4.36
C GLU A 67 -0.18 -9.91 3.78
N MET A 68 -0.68 -8.80 3.27
CA MET A 68 -1.98 -8.75 2.57
C MET A 68 -2.00 -9.59 1.30
N LYS A 69 -0.86 -9.72 0.63
CA LYS A 69 -0.70 -10.63 -0.52
C LYS A 69 -1.07 -12.08 -0.21
N ASN A 70 -0.84 -12.52 1.02
CA ASN A 70 -1.17 -13.88 1.44
C ASN A 70 -2.66 -14.05 1.76
N LYS A 71 -3.39 -12.95 1.92
CA LYS A 71 -4.82 -12.92 2.29
C LYS A 71 -5.73 -12.60 1.10
N ILE A 72 -5.22 -11.87 0.10
CA ILE A 72 -5.96 -11.50 -1.12
C ILE A 72 -5.66 -12.52 -2.21
N THR A 73 -6.68 -13.26 -2.62
CA THR A 73 -6.56 -14.33 -3.62
C THR A 73 -6.74 -13.81 -5.05
N ASP A 74 -7.74 -12.95 -5.27
CA ASP A 74 -8.21 -12.60 -6.62
C ASP A 74 -7.41 -11.47 -7.29
N ARG A 75 -6.74 -10.61 -6.50
CA ARG A 75 -5.99 -9.43 -6.98
C ARG A 75 -4.50 -9.50 -6.66
N LYS A 76 -3.99 -10.70 -6.40
CA LYS A 76 -2.60 -10.95 -5.97
C LYS A 76 -1.58 -10.44 -6.99
N ASP A 77 -1.89 -10.52 -8.28
CA ASP A 77 -0.99 -10.07 -9.36
C ASP A 77 -0.86 -8.56 -9.41
N GLU A 78 -1.96 -7.84 -9.21
CA GLU A 78 -1.94 -6.37 -9.13
C GLU A 78 -1.11 -5.91 -7.92
N LEU A 79 -1.32 -6.54 -6.76
CA LEU A 79 -0.53 -6.26 -5.56
C LEU A 79 0.96 -6.62 -5.73
N ASN A 80 1.28 -7.69 -6.44
CA ASN A 80 2.66 -8.06 -6.79
C ASN A 80 3.32 -7.00 -7.66
N ASN A 81 2.62 -6.46 -8.65
CA ASN A 81 3.15 -5.40 -9.50
C ASN A 81 3.46 -4.14 -8.70
N ILE A 82 2.62 -3.81 -7.71
CA ILE A 82 2.86 -2.69 -6.77
C ILE A 82 4.10 -2.97 -5.92
N LEU A 83 4.20 -4.16 -5.32
CA LEU A 83 5.35 -4.55 -4.49
C LEU A 83 6.66 -4.61 -5.28
N ASN A 84 6.64 -5.04 -6.54
CA ASN A 84 7.82 -5.05 -7.39
C ASN A 84 8.28 -3.63 -7.72
N LYS A 85 7.35 -2.71 -8.06
CA LYS A 85 7.66 -1.29 -8.24
C LYS A 85 8.29 -0.64 -7.00
N LEU A 86 7.90 -1.10 -5.81
CA LEU A 86 8.43 -0.65 -4.53
C LEU A 86 9.78 -1.29 -4.15
N LYS A 87 10.13 -2.44 -4.72
CA LYS A 87 11.38 -3.16 -4.42
C LYS A 87 12.54 -2.78 -5.35
N ASP A 88 12.24 -2.35 -6.57
CA ASP A 88 13.25 -1.97 -7.56
C ASP A 88 13.86 -0.56 -7.34
N LYS A 89 13.51 0.13 -6.25
CA LYS A 89 14.05 1.44 -5.85
C LYS A 89 14.40 1.48 -4.37
#